data_AF-A0A954VCQ8-F1
#
_entry.id   AF-A0A954VCQ8-F1
#
_cell.length_a   1.000
_cell.length_b   1.000
_cell.length_c   1.000
_cell.angle_alpha   90.00
_cell.angle_beta   90.00
_cell.angle_gamma   90.00
#
_symmetry.space_group_name_H-M   'P 1'
#
loop_
_entity.id
_entity.type
_entity.pdbx_description
1 polymer ?
#
loop_
_entity_poly.entity_id
_entity_poly.type
_entity_poly.pdbx_seq_one_letter_code
_entity_poly.pdbx_strand_id
1 'polypeptide(L)'
;MSVATTIGELREWLRFRKVKRYFLVADQTAFHASGVAAAFDEQLPTMAAGVFDGFDPNPKWEDAVRGARRLVGCQWDAMVAVGGGTAIDLAKLMRCLVRHDNTVSEGFEDVQAIEPSCLVSGPDPRPFVAIPTTAGSGSHATHFAVVYKDKVKYSVTHKRLLPELSVLDWQFTVSMPRTVTAATGLDALCQAVEAIWSVNATRQSTDWASLALRLANEHLVAAVQRPTPAARQAMLEASDLAGRAINVTRTTAPHALSYALTSDYGIPHGFAVAVFLPKFLIFNAEVTDDDCAHPAGVGGVRKAIAEIVRCLGANTVAEAAERLHDIIQAVGGYTDLQSCSVGLPSIDALLRRANPDRMQNNPRRVTTAGENGAPQ
;
A
#
# COMPACT_ATOMS: atom_id res chain seq x y z
N MET A 1 10.39 7.36 -10.76
CA MET A 1 9.29 6.54 -11.31
C MET A 1 8.52 7.41 -12.29
N SER A 2 8.36 6.93 -13.53
CA SER A 2 7.45 7.52 -14.52
C SER A 2 6.06 6.90 -14.41
N VAL A 3 5.04 7.58 -14.94
CA VAL A 3 3.66 7.07 -15.04
C VAL A 3 3.25 6.98 -16.49
N ALA A 4 2.63 5.87 -16.84
CA ALA A 4 1.84 5.69 -18.05
C ALA A 4 0.37 5.52 -17.66
N THR A 5 -0.54 5.81 -18.57
CA THR A 5 -2.00 5.70 -18.42
C THR A 5 -2.60 4.65 -19.34
N THR A 6 -1.81 4.07 -20.26
CA THR A 6 -2.26 3.05 -21.21
C THR A 6 -1.19 1.99 -21.49
N ILE A 7 -1.60 0.84 -22.06
CA ILE A 7 -0.68 -0.19 -22.55
C ILE A 7 0.12 0.27 -23.78
N GLY A 8 -0.43 1.20 -24.57
CA GLY A 8 0.29 1.83 -25.68
C GLY A 8 1.57 2.53 -25.22
N GLU A 9 1.49 3.30 -24.13
CA GLU A 9 2.65 3.97 -23.52
C GLU A 9 3.64 2.98 -22.89
N LEU A 10 3.15 1.88 -22.30
CA LEU A 10 4.01 0.77 -21.85
C LEU A 10 4.80 0.19 -23.03
N ARG A 11 4.15 -0.07 -24.17
CA ARG A 11 4.83 -0.57 -25.37
C ARG A 11 5.93 0.37 -25.84
N GLU A 12 5.68 1.67 -25.86
CA GLU A 12 6.68 2.67 -26.23
C GLU A 12 7.85 2.70 -25.25
N TRP A 13 7.56 2.60 -23.95
CA TRP A 13 8.59 2.52 -22.91
C TRP A 13 9.45 1.26 -23.05
N LEU A 14 8.84 0.10 -23.30
CA LEU A 14 9.57 -1.16 -23.54
C LEU A 14 10.51 -1.05 -24.76
N ARG A 15 10.04 -0.43 -25.85
CA ARG A 15 10.86 -0.15 -27.04
C ARG A 15 12.02 0.80 -26.73
N PHE A 16 11.75 1.89 -26.01
CA PHE A 16 12.77 2.86 -25.59
C PHE A 16 13.85 2.22 -24.72
N ARG A 17 13.46 1.34 -23.79
CA ARG A 17 14.35 0.58 -22.92
C ARG A 17 15.01 -0.63 -23.61
N LYS A 18 14.71 -0.86 -24.89
CA LYS A 18 15.20 -2.00 -25.68
C LYS A 18 14.91 -3.35 -25.00
N VAL A 19 13.80 -3.42 -24.25
CA VAL A 19 13.34 -4.64 -23.61
C VAL A 19 12.95 -5.60 -24.72
N LYS A 20 13.67 -6.72 -24.81
CA LYS A 20 13.27 -7.80 -25.70
C LYS A 20 12.24 -8.61 -24.95
N ARG A 21 12.58 -9.26 -23.84
CA ARG A 21 11.66 -10.14 -23.10
C ARG A 21 11.33 -9.60 -21.72
N TYR A 22 10.08 -9.69 -21.29
CA TYR A 22 9.68 -9.41 -19.90
C TYR A 22 9.31 -10.69 -19.17
N PHE A 23 9.59 -10.77 -17.87
CA PHE A 23 9.03 -11.80 -17.01
C PHE A 23 7.77 -11.25 -16.33
N LEU A 24 6.67 -11.98 -16.42
CA LEU A 24 5.37 -11.56 -15.88
C LEU A 24 5.16 -12.15 -14.49
N VAL A 25 4.79 -11.31 -13.54
CA VAL A 25 4.24 -11.72 -12.24
C VAL A 25 2.80 -11.24 -12.21
N ALA A 26 1.84 -12.16 -12.16
CA ALA A 26 0.45 -11.82 -12.34
C ALA A 26 -0.44 -12.51 -11.31
N ASP A 27 -1.33 -11.76 -10.66
CA ASP A 27 -2.50 -12.38 -10.05
C ASP A 27 -3.37 -12.90 -11.20
N GLN A 28 -3.46 -14.22 -11.36
CA GLN A 28 -4.11 -14.83 -12.51
C GLN A 28 -5.57 -14.37 -12.65
N THR A 29 -6.29 -14.26 -11.53
CA THR A 29 -7.69 -13.84 -11.53
C THR A 29 -7.79 -12.40 -12.00
N ALA A 30 -7.01 -11.51 -11.38
CA ALA A 30 -7.03 -10.09 -11.71
C ALA A 30 -6.54 -9.84 -13.13
N PHE A 31 -5.49 -10.52 -13.59
CA PHE A 31 -4.91 -10.35 -14.93
C PHE A 31 -5.93 -10.61 -16.05
N HIS A 32 -6.75 -11.66 -15.91
CA HIS A 32 -7.80 -11.95 -16.88
C HIS A 32 -9.04 -11.08 -16.68
N ALA A 33 -9.56 -10.94 -15.45
CA ALA A 33 -10.79 -10.19 -15.21
C ALA A 33 -10.65 -8.68 -15.42
N SER A 34 -9.47 -8.09 -15.24
CA SER A 34 -9.22 -6.66 -15.46
C SER A 34 -9.15 -6.27 -16.94
N GLY A 35 -9.05 -7.23 -17.86
CA GLY A 35 -8.83 -6.96 -19.28
C GLY A 35 -7.36 -6.69 -19.64
N VAL A 36 -6.43 -6.72 -18.68
CA VAL A 36 -5.00 -6.54 -18.95
C VAL A 36 -4.48 -7.63 -19.89
N ALA A 37 -4.90 -8.90 -19.70
CA ALA A 37 -4.52 -9.99 -20.59
C ALA A 37 -4.90 -9.71 -22.06
N ALA A 38 -6.15 -9.26 -22.30
CA ALA A 38 -6.63 -8.92 -23.63
C ALA A 38 -5.87 -7.71 -24.22
N ALA A 39 -5.62 -6.69 -23.42
CA ALA A 39 -4.84 -5.52 -23.85
C ALA A 39 -3.37 -5.90 -24.16
N PHE A 40 -2.80 -6.86 -23.43
CA PHE A 40 -1.49 -7.41 -23.73
C PHE A 40 -1.52 -8.14 -25.08
N ASP A 41 -2.47 -9.06 -25.31
CA ASP A 41 -2.56 -9.80 -26.57
C ASP A 41 -2.75 -8.88 -27.79
N GLU A 42 -3.53 -7.82 -27.64
CA GLU A 42 -3.80 -6.85 -28.71
C GLU A 42 -2.60 -5.93 -28.98
N GLN A 43 -1.99 -5.39 -27.92
CA GLN A 43 -1.09 -4.24 -28.04
C GLN A 43 0.37 -4.60 -27.80
N LEU A 44 0.65 -5.68 -27.07
CA LEU A 44 1.98 -6.21 -26.81
C LEU A 44 2.13 -7.53 -27.58
N PRO A 45 2.68 -7.52 -28.81
CA PRO A 45 2.72 -8.67 -29.75
C PRO A 45 3.58 -9.88 -29.32
N THR A 46 3.75 -10.10 -28.02
CA THR A 46 4.40 -11.21 -27.30
C THR A 46 5.91 -11.09 -27.14
N MET A 47 6.35 -11.09 -25.88
CA MET A 47 7.74 -11.20 -25.44
C MET A 47 7.81 -11.64 -23.95
N ALA A 48 6.91 -12.53 -23.50
CA ALA A 48 6.99 -13.08 -22.14
C ALA A 48 8.10 -14.15 -22.06
N ALA A 49 9.14 -13.90 -21.26
CA ALA A 49 10.18 -14.89 -20.90
C ALA A 49 9.64 -16.02 -20.03
N GLY A 50 8.53 -15.76 -19.33
CA GLY A 50 7.90 -16.65 -18.36
C GLY A 50 6.83 -15.91 -17.56
N VAL A 51 6.02 -16.67 -16.84
CA VAL A 51 4.96 -16.18 -15.96
C VAL A 51 5.12 -16.82 -14.58
N PHE A 52 4.87 -16.04 -13.53
CA PHE A 52 4.68 -16.51 -12.16
C PHE A 52 3.34 -15.99 -11.62
N ASP A 53 2.44 -16.92 -11.36
CA ASP A 53 1.03 -16.67 -10.99
C ASP A 53 0.54 -17.56 -9.84
N GLY A 54 1.32 -18.57 -9.45
CA GLY A 54 1.01 -19.49 -8.35
C GLY A 54 1.38 -18.93 -6.98
N PHE A 55 0.65 -17.92 -6.49
CA PHE A 55 0.78 -17.34 -5.15
C PHE A 55 -0.57 -17.03 -4.51
N ASP A 56 -0.60 -16.99 -3.17
CA ASP A 56 -1.81 -16.67 -2.41
C ASP A 56 -2.02 -15.15 -2.30
N PRO A 57 -3.25 -14.66 -2.00
CA PRO A 57 -3.52 -13.23 -1.82
C PRO A 57 -2.67 -12.55 -0.73
N ASN A 58 -2.24 -13.30 0.29
CA ASN A 58 -1.26 -12.81 1.26
C ASN A 58 0.13 -13.27 0.83
N PRO A 59 1.05 -12.34 0.47
CA PRO A 59 2.34 -12.70 -0.12
C PRO A 59 3.18 -13.45 0.91
N LYS A 60 3.49 -14.71 0.63
CA LYS A 60 4.37 -15.51 1.49
C LYS A 60 5.82 -15.34 1.06
N TRP A 61 6.74 -15.39 2.03
CA TRP A 61 8.17 -15.35 1.71
C TRP A 61 8.57 -16.49 0.76
N GLU A 62 7.99 -17.67 0.96
CA GLU A 62 8.22 -18.87 0.16
C GLU A 62 7.79 -18.66 -1.30
N ASP A 63 6.77 -17.84 -1.55
CA ASP A 63 6.31 -17.51 -2.90
C ASP A 63 7.33 -16.61 -3.60
N ALA A 64 7.90 -15.62 -2.89
CA ALA A 64 8.96 -14.77 -3.43
C ALA A 64 10.21 -15.60 -3.79
N VAL A 65 10.61 -16.54 -2.93
CA VAL A 65 11.74 -17.46 -3.18
C VAL A 65 11.44 -18.40 -4.35
N ARG A 66 10.23 -18.97 -4.41
CA ARG A 66 9.81 -19.84 -5.52
C ARG A 66 9.80 -19.08 -6.85
N GLY A 67 9.27 -17.86 -6.86
CA GLY A 67 9.30 -16.98 -8.03
C GLY A 67 10.73 -16.61 -8.44
N ALA A 68 11.61 -16.27 -7.50
CA ALA A 68 13.01 -15.97 -7.79
C ALA A 68 13.73 -17.15 -8.46
N ARG A 69 13.49 -18.38 -7.98
CA ARG A 69 14.02 -19.60 -8.60
C ARG A 69 13.51 -19.82 -10.03
N ARG A 70 12.31 -19.34 -10.38
CA ARG A 70 11.77 -19.42 -11.76
C ARG A 70 12.46 -18.47 -12.74
N LEU A 71 13.15 -17.44 -12.24
CA LEU A 71 13.93 -16.52 -13.07
C LEU A 71 15.31 -17.11 -13.46
N VAL A 72 15.77 -18.13 -12.74
CA VAL A 72 17.06 -18.81 -13.01
C VAL A 72 16.98 -19.50 -14.37
N GLY A 73 17.95 -19.22 -15.24
CA GLY A 73 17.98 -19.76 -16.61
C GLY A 73 17.01 -19.09 -17.60
N CYS A 74 16.09 -18.23 -17.14
CA CYS A 74 15.23 -17.43 -18.01
C CYS A 74 16.00 -16.23 -18.59
N GLN A 75 15.82 -15.96 -19.88
CA GLN A 75 16.30 -14.74 -20.51
C GLN A 75 15.20 -13.68 -20.47
N TRP A 76 15.32 -12.74 -19.54
CA TRP A 76 14.38 -11.63 -19.33
C TRP A 76 15.15 -10.31 -19.20
N ASP A 77 14.59 -9.21 -19.70
CA ASP A 77 15.21 -7.88 -19.68
C ASP A 77 14.45 -6.91 -18.76
N ALA A 78 13.18 -7.22 -18.44
CA ALA A 78 12.36 -6.46 -17.51
C ALA A 78 11.43 -7.37 -16.71
N MET A 79 11.04 -6.91 -15.52
CA MET A 79 9.96 -7.49 -14.73
C MET A 79 8.68 -6.68 -14.97
N VAL A 80 7.55 -7.35 -15.19
CA VAL A 80 6.23 -6.72 -15.29
C VAL A 80 5.32 -7.37 -14.25
N ALA A 81 4.80 -6.59 -13.31
CA ALA A 81 3.83 -7.05 -12.33
C ALA A 81 2.43 -6.56 -12.70
N VAL A 82 1.44 -7.45 -12.67
CA VAL A 82 0.02 -7.11 -12.84
C VAL A 82 -0.78 -7.66 -11.66
N GLY A 83 -1.51 -6.80 -10.97
CA GLY A 83 -2.37 -7.23 -9.86
C GLY A 83 -2.47 -6.19 -8.76
N GLY A 84 -2.90 -6.64 -7.57
CA GLY A 84 -2.85 -5.84 -6.36
C GLY A 84 -1.44 -5.76 -5.74
N GLY A 85 -1.36 -5.23 -4.51
CA GLY A 85 -0.10 -5.06 -3.78
C GLY A 85 0.71 -6.36 -3.64
N THR A 86 0.05 -7.49 -3.48
CA THR A 86 0.67 -8.84 -3.39
C THR A 86 1.50 -9.19 -4.62
N ALA A 87 0.93 -9.11 -5.82
CA ALA A 87 1.63 -9.43 -7.06
C ALA A 87 2.84 -8.50 -7.26
N ILE A 88 2.65 -7.21 -6.96
CA ILE A 88 3.69 -6.19 -7.09
C ILE A 88 4.82 -6.43 -6.08
N ASP A 89 4.50 -6.70 -4.80
CA ASP A 89 5.49 -6.94 -3.75
C ASP A 89 6.28 -8.22 -3.98
N LEU A 90 5.63 -9.29 -4.46
CA LEU A 90 6.33 -10.51 -4.86
C LEU A 90 7.28 -10.22 -6.03
N ALA A 91 6.85 -9.48 -7.05
CA ALA A 91 7.71 -9.13 -8.18
C ALA A 91 8.92 -8.29 -7.76
N LYS A 92 8.73 -7.33 -6.83
CA LYS A 92 9.82 -6.53 -6.24
C LYS A 92 10.88 -7.41 -5.60
N LEU A 93 10.44 -8.37 -4.79
CA LEU A 93 11.32 -9.30 -4.09
C LEU A 93 12.00 -10.27 -5.06
N MET A 94 11.24 -10.95 -5.91
CA MET A 94 11.78 -11.84 -6.95
C MET A 94 12.88 -11.17 -7.78
N ARG A 95 12.64 -9.93 -8.21
CA ARG A 95 13.61 -9.12 -8.97
C ARG A 95 14.89 -8.83 -8.19
N CYS A 96 14.82 -8.63 -6.88
CA CYS A 96 15.99 -8.31 -6.06
C CYS A 96 16.71 -9.56 -5.50
N LEU A 97 16.01 -10.69 -5.44
CA LEU A 97 16.57 -11.98 -5.02
C LEU A 97 17.48 -12.63 -6.08
N VAL A 98 17.38 -12.18 -7.34
CA VAL A 98 18.09 -12.76 -8.48
C VAL A 98 19.18 -11.81 -8.97
N ARG A 99 20.38 -12.36 -9.09
CA ARG A 99 21.57 -11.66 -9.58
C ARG A 99 21.49 -11.47 -11.10
N HIS A 100 22.30 -10.57 -11.63
CA HIS A 100 22.33 -10.25 -13.07
C HIS A 100 22.70 -11.42 -13.97
N ASP A 101 23.49 -12.37 -13.46
CA ASP A 101 23.86 -13.63 -14.12
C ASP A 101 22.77 -14.72 -14.01
N ASN A 102 21.57 -14.36 -13.54
CA ASN A 102 20.45 -15.25 -13.29
C ASN A 102 20.72 -16.33 -12.23
N THR A 103 21.64 -16.12 -11.30
CA THR A 103 21.77 -16.96 -10.11
C THR A 103 20.96 -16.39 -8.95
N VAL A 104 20.47 -17.25 -8.04
CA VAL A 104 19.85 -16.78 -6.80
C VAL A 104 20.97 -16.38 -5.87
N SER A 105 20.86 -15.22 -5.25
CA SER A 105 21.83 -14.79 -4.25
C SER A 105 21.85 -15.80 -3.06
N GLU A 106 22.96 -15.92 -2.33
CA GLU A 106 23.08 -16.85 -1.17
C GLU A 106 22.52 -16.23 0.12
N GLY A 107 21.84 -17.02 0.98
CA GLY A 107 21.34 -16.55 2.29
C GLY A 107 19.90 -16.01 2.33
N PHE A 108 19.09 -16.24 1.30
CA PHE A 108 17.71 -15.71 1.17
C PHE A 108 16.63 -16.69 1.62
N GLU A 109 17.03 -17.76 2.30
CA GLU A 109 16.10 -18.74 2.86
C GLU A 109 15.39 -18.17 4.10
N ASP A 110 15.99 -17.16 4.73
CA ASP A 110 15.37 -16.41 5.82
C ASP A 110 15.15 -14.94 5.49
N VAL A 111 13.92 -14.47 5.67
CA VAL A 111 13.51 -13.07 5.49
C VAL A 111 14.24 -12.15 6.47
N GLN A 112 14.61 -12.65 7.66
CA GLN A 112 15.38 -11.92 8.67
C GLN A 112 16.85 -11.78 8.31
N ALA A 113 17.37 -12.65 7.44
CA ALA A 113 18.73 -12.60 6.93
C ALA A 113 18.87 -11.67 5.72
N ILE A 114 17.77 -11.09 5.21
CA ILE A 114 17.85 -10.02 4.22
C ILE A 114 18.36 -8.76 4.92
N GLU A 115 19.67 -8.68 5.07
CA GLU A 115 20.26 -7.37 5.24
C GLU A 115 19.95 -6.53 3.99
N PRO A 116 19.79 -5.20 4.11
CA PRO A 116 19.78 -4.32 2.95
C PRO A 116 20.97 -4.56 2.01
N SER A 117 22.09 -5.07 2.54
CA SER A 117 23.29 -5.49 1.81
C SER A 117 23.10 -6.79 0.99
N CYS A 118 22.21 -7.70 1.38
CA CYS A 118 21.89 -8.92 0.63
C CYS A 118 21.11 -8.60 -0.66
N LEU A 119 20.29 -7.54 -0.68
CA LEU A 119 19.69 -7.00 -1.93
C LEU A 119 20.75 -6.35 -2.85
N VAL A 120 22.01 -6.28 -2.39
CA VAL A 120 23.08 -5.45 -2.92
C VAL A 120 24.36 -6.27 -3.05
N SER A 121 24.41 -7.12 -4.07
CA SER A 121 25.69 -7.36 -4.74
C SER A 121 25.47 -7.47 -6.25
N GLY A 122 26.02 -6.50 -6.99
CA GLY A 122 25.97 -6.47 -8.45
C GLY A 122 25.32 -5.21 -9.06
N PRO A 123 25.18 -5.21 -10.41
CA PRO A 123 24.61 -4.09 -11.18
C PRO A 123 23.18 -3.73 -10.76
N ASP A 124 22.67 -2.61 -11.27
CA ASP A 124 21.29 -2.18 -10.99
C ASP A 124 20.27 -3.15 -11.59
N PRO A 125 19.28 -3.61 -10.78
CA PRO A 125 18.38 -4.67 -11.19
C PRO A 125 17.58 -4.26 -12.41
N ARG A 126 17.35 -5.24 -13.29
CA ARG A 126 16.63 -5.09 -14.56
C ARG A 126 15.33 -4.28 -14.39
N PRO A 127 14.93 -3.46 -15.38
CA PRO A 127 13.79 -2.56 -15.24
C PRO A 127 12.52 -3.23 -14.71
N PHE A 128 11.73 -2.48 -13.93
CA PHE A 128 10.49 -2.97 -13.32
C PHE A 128 9.29 -2.08 -13.67
N VAL A 129 8.23 -2.73 -14.14
CA VAL A 129 6.94 -2.13 -14.45
C VAL A 129 5.88 -2.69 -13.51
N ALA A 130 5.08 -1.81 -12.91
CA ALA A 130 3.92 -2.20 -12.11
C ALA A 130 2.62 -1.75 -12.79
N ILE A 131 1.64 -2.65 -12.87
CA ILE A 131 0.31 -2.40 -13.42
C ILE A 131 -0.71 -2.75 -12.32
N PRO A 132 -1.07 -1.79 -11.46
CA PRO A 132 -2.02 -2.04 -10.40
C PRO A 132 -3.42 -2.30 -10.98
N THR A 133 -4.02 -3.42 -10.58
CA THR A 133 -5.45 -3.72 -10.85
C THR A 133 -6.35 -3.35 -9.67
N THR A 134 -5.76 -2.72 -8.64
CA THR A 134 -6.45 -2.25 -7.44
C THR A 134 -6.06 -0.82 -7.11
N ALA A 135 -7.02 -0.04 -6.61
CA ALA A 135 -6.80 1.30 -6.09
C ALA A 135 -6.76 1.27 -4.55
N GLY A 136 -5.60 0.98 -3.97
CA GLY A 136 -5.41 0.97 -2.51
C GLY A 136 -3.95 1.01 -2.07
N SER A 137 -3.27 -0.14 -2.09
CA SER A 137 -1.96 -0.33 -1.45
C SER A 137 -0.85 0.68 -1.80
N GLY A 138 -0.94 1.35 -2.95
CA GLY A 138 0.12 2.22 -3.44
C GLY A 138 1.44 1.49 -3.70
N SER A 139 1.44 0.14 -3.73
CA SER A 139 2.68 -0.65 -3.86
C SER A 139 3.45 -0.29 -5.14
N HIS A 140 2.77 0.00 -6.24
CA HIS A 140 3.40 0.47 -7.48
C HIS A 140 4.18 1.79 -7.32
N ALA A 141 3.93 2.57 -6.27
CA ALA A 141 4.57 3.86 -5.99
C ALA A 141 5.56 3.83 -4.82
N THR A 142 5.87 2.64 -4.27
CA THR A 142 6.67 2.51 -3.04
C THR A 142 7.94 1.66 -3.20
N HIS A 143 8.95 1.98 -2.39
CA HIS A 143 10.20 1.22 -2.24
C HIS A 143 10.14 0.18 -1.09
N PHE A 144 8.92 -0.22 -0.71
CA PHE A 144 8.64 -1.25 0.28
C PHE A 144 8.09 -2.51 -0.40
N ALA A 145 8.34 -3.68 0.18
CA ALA A 145 7.66 -4.92 -0.16
C ALA A 145 7.25 -5.64 1.12
N VAL A 146 5.99 -6.05 1.19
CA VAL A 146 5.43 -6.79 2.33
C VAL A 146 5.38 -8.27 2.01
N VAL A 147 5.80 -9.09 2.97
CA VAL A 147 5.67 -10.55 2.95
C VAL A 147 5.36 -11.10 4.33
N TYR A 148 4.78 -12.29 4.38
CA TYR A 148 4.51 -13.02 5.60
C TYR A 148 5.36 -14.28 5.66
N LYS A 149 5.88 -14.59 6.85
CA LYS A 149 6.53 -15.86 7.19
C LYS A 149 6.07 -16.24 8.60
N ASP A 150 5.58 -17.47 8.77
CA ASP A 150 5.07 -17.97 10.06
C ASP A 150 4.04 -17.05 10.75
N LYS A 151 3.11 -16.47 9.96
CA LYS A 151 2.10 -15.47 10.39
C LYS A 151 2.68 -14.14 10.87
N VAL A 152 3.99 -13.96 10.82
CA VAL A 152 4.66 -12.68 11.11
C VAL A 152 4.79 -11.89 9.81
N LYS A 153 4.44 -10.61 9.88
CA LYS A 153 4.58 -9.65 8.78
C LYS A 153 5.99 -9.08 8.76
N TYR A 154 6.64 -9.14 7.61
CA TYR A 154 7.92 -8.49 7.34
C TYR A 154 7.74 -7.41 6.28
N SER A 155 8.50 -6.31 6.42
CA SER A 155 8.48 -5.17 5.50
C SER A 155 9.90 -4.92 5.00
N VAL A 156 10.21 -5.44 3.83
CA VAL A 156 11.51 -5.24 3.18
C VAL A 156 11.55 -3.85 2.57
N THR A 157 12.62 -3.10 2.82
CA THR A 157 12.75 -1.70 2.39
C THR A 157 14.05 -1.50 1.65
N HIS A 158 13.99 -1.10 0.37
CA HIS A 158 15.17 -0.75 -0.39
C HIS A 158 14.83 0.07 -1.64
N LYS A 159 15.65 1.08 -1.96
CA LYS A 159 15.44 1.98 -3.12
C LYS A 159 15.23 1.24 -4.45
N ARG A 160 15.87 0.07 -4.61
CA ARG A 160 15.77 -0.78 -5.82
C ARG A 160 14.41 -1.47 -5.97
N LEU A 161 13.60 -1.54 -4.92
CA LEU A 161 12.24 -2.12 -4.98
C LEU A 161 11.25 -1.18 -5.69
N LEU A 162 11.55 0.12 -5.80
CA LEU A 162 10.66 1.06 -6.46
C LEU A 162 10.51 0.72 -7.95
N PRO A 163 9.28 0.62 -8.49
CA PRO A 163 9.07 0.50 -9.93
C PRO A 163 9.67 1.67 -10.69
N GLU A 164 10.17 1.40 -11.89
CA GLU A 164 10.61 2.46 -12.80
C GLU A 164 9.43 3.09 -13.51
N LEU A 165 8.43 2.28 -13.89
CA LEU A 165 7.19 2.70 -14.54
C LEU A 165 5.99 2.11 -13.82
N SER A 166 4.96 2.93 -13.60
CA SER A 166 3.64 2.49 -13.17
C SER A 166 2.61 2.78 -14.26
N VAL A 167 1.83 1.78 -14.65
CA VAL A 167 0.77 1.92 -15.67
C VAL A 167 -0.58 2.04 -14.97
N LEU A 168 -1.08 3.26 -14.87
CA LEU A 168 -2.30 3.63 -14.14
C LEU A 168 -3.48 3.78 -15.11
N ASP A 169 -3.99 2.66 -15.61
CA ASP A 169 -5.21 2.62 -16.42
C ASP A 169 -6.40 2.23 -15.53
N TRP A 170 -7.36 3.15 -15.36
CA TRP A 170 -8.52 2.94 -14.49
C TRP A 170 -9.40 1.77 -14.97
N GLN A 171 -9.36 1.42 -16.25
CA GLN A 171 -10.14 0.32 -16.83
C GLN A 171 -9.77 -1.02 -16.15
N PHE A 172 -8.50 -1.16 -15.73
CA PHE A 172 -8.02 -2.37 -15.06
C PHE A 172 -8.51 -2.53 -13.62
N THR A 173 -9.25 -1.54 -13.10
CA THR A 173 -9.87 -1.56 -11.77
C THR A 173 -11.37 -1.85 -11.81
N VAL A 174 -11.98 -1.89 -13.01
CA VAL A 174 -13.44 -1.99 -13.17
C VAL A 174 -13.98 -3.31 -12.62
N SER A 175 -13.22 -4.40 -12.81
CA SER A 175 -13.60 -5.75 -12.39
C SER A 175 -13.47 -6.00 -10.88
N MET A 176 -12.93 -5.05 -10.11
CA MET A 176 -12.83 -5.21 -8.66
C MET A 176 -14.21 -5.43 -8.02
N PRO A 177 -14.40 -6.48 -7.22
CA PRO A 177 -15.59 -6.66 -6.42
C PRO A 177 -15.84 -5.45 -5.51
N ARG A 178 -17.10 -5.24 -5.10
CA ARG A 178 -17.49 -4.12 -4.24
C ARG A 178 -16.71 -4.10 -2.91
N THR A 179 -16.54 -5.25 -2.28
CA THR A 179 -15.80 -5.40 -1.01
C THR A 179 -14.31 -5.10 -1.17
N VAL A 180 -13.70 -5.54 -2.27
CA VAL A 180 -12.30 -5.21 -2.59
C VAL A 180 -12.16 -3.72 -2.84
N THR A 181 -13.06 -3.12 -3.62
CA THR A 181 -13.06 -1.67 -3.89
C THR A 181 -13.16 -0.85 -2.59
N ALA A 182 -14.03 -1.28 -1.67
CA ALA A 182 -14.20 -0.64 -0.38
C ALA A 182 -12.93 -0.76 0.49
N ALA A 183 -12.41 -1.97 0.64
CA ALA A 183 -11.21 -2.22 1.44
C ALA A 183 -9.99 -1.47 0.87
N THR A 184 -9.72 -1.56 -0.43
CA THR A 184 -8.56 -0.90 -1.03
C THR A 184 -8.71 0.62 -1.02
N GLY A 185 -9.91 1.14 -1.29
CA GLY A 185 -10.14 2.58 -1.26
C GLY A 185 -10.02 3.19 0.14
N LEU A 186 -10.48 2.47 1.17
CA LEU A 186 -10.25 2.87 2.57
C LEU A 186 -8.77 2.85 2.95
N ASP A 187 -8.00 1.86 2.47
CA ASP A 187 -6.55 1.81 2.67
C ASP A 187 -5.87 3.07 2.12
N ALA A 188 -6.16 3.47 0.86
CA ALA A 188 -5.64 4.70 0.28
C ALA A 188 -6.04 5.97 1.06
N LEU A 189 -7.29 6.03 1.54
CA LEU A 189 -7.77 7.14 2.37
C LEU A 189 -7.00 7.21 3.69
N CYS A 190 -6.82 6.08 4.38
CA CYS A 190 -6.08 6.02 5.64
C CYS A 190 -4.62 6.43 5.45
N GLN A 191 -3.97 5.91 4.39
CA GLN A 191 -2.60 6.26 4.03
C GLN A 191 -2.44 7.76 3.79
N ALA A 192 -3.40 8.40 3.13
CA ALA A 192 -3.39 9.83 2.90
C ALA A 192 -3.48 10.63 4.22
N VAL A 193 -4.41 10.28 5.12
CA VAL A 193 -4.53 10.91 6.44
C VAL A 193 -3.23 10.74 7.25
N GLU A 194 -2.70 9.52 7.31
CA GLU A 194 -1.51 9.21 8.09
C GLU A 194 -0.25 9.88 7.55
N ALA A 195 -0.14 10.03 6.23
CA ALA A 195 0.97 10.74 5.62
C ALA A 195 0.96 12.25 5.92
N ILE A 196 -0.22 12.87 6.08
CA ILE A 196 -0.32 14.31 6.43
C ILE A 196 0.20 14.56 7.84
N TRP A 197 -0.12 13.70 8.80
CA TRP A 197 0.24 13.92 10.21
C TRP A 197 1.55 13.26 10.64
N SER A 198 2.19 12.47 9.78
CA SER A 198 3.39 11.70 10.13
C SER A 198 4.51 12.63 10.61
N VAL A 199 5.31 12.16 11.58
CA VAL A 199 6.53 12.87 12.01
C VAL A 199 7.54 13.06 10.87
N ASN A 200 7.43 12.25 9.80
CA ASN A 200 8.28 12.31 8.61
C ASN A 200 7.63 13.11 7.47
N ALA A 201 6.52 13.83 7.72
CA ALA A 201 5.83 14.61 6.71
C ALA A 201 6.74 15.71 6.14
N THR A 202 6.74 15.82 4.81
CA THR A 202 7.40 16.88 4.05
C THR A 202 6.33 17.67 3.31
N ARG A 203 6.65 18.90 2.86
CA ARG A 203 5.72 19.69 2.04
C ARG A 203 5.24 18.91 0.81
N GLN A 204 6.14 18.19 0.13
CA GLN A 204 5.79 17.42 -1.06
C GLN A 204 4.88 16.23 -0.74
N SER A 205 5.17 15.47 0.33
CA SER A 205 4.31 14.34 0.72
C SER A 205 2.95 14.82 1.22
N THR A 206 2.89 15.95 1.91
CA THR A 206 1.62 16.58 2.31
C THR A 206 0.82 17.02 1.09
N ASP A 207 1.43 17.67 0.08
CA ASP A 207 0.72 18.07 -1.14
C ASP A 207 0.07 16.86 -1.86
N TRP A 208 0.81 15.73 -1.99
CA TRP A 208 0.27 14.49 -2.55
C TRP A 208 -0.84 13.89 -1.68
N ALA A 209 -0.60 13.76 -0.37
CA ALA A 209 -1.55 13.16 0.56
C ALA A 209 -2.85 13.97 0.67
N SER A 210 -2.76 15.30 0.66
CA SER A 210 -3.92 16.19 0.68
C SER A 210 -4.77 16.06 -0.58
N LEU A 211 -4.15 15.91 -1.76
CA LEU A 211 -4.89 15.65 -2.99
C LEU A 211 -5.51 14.25 -2.97
N ALA A 212 -4.76 13.23 -2.53
CA ALA A 212 -5.27 11.87 -2.38
C ALA A 212 -6.49 11.82 -1.45
N LEU A 213 -6.44 12.51 -0.31
CA LEU A 213 -7.51 12.56 0.68
C LEU A 213 -8.77 13.23 0.11
N ARG A 214 -8.63 14.33 -0.63
CA ARG A 214 -9.76 15.00 -1.30
C ARG A 214 -10.43 14.08 -2.33
N LEU A 215 -9.64 13.46 -3.20
CA LEU A 215 -10.14 12.52 -4.20
C LEU A 215 -10.86 11.33 -3.55
N ALA A 216 -10.28 10.74 -2.50
CA ALA A 216 -10.89 9.63 -1.78
C ALA A 216 -12.19 10.05 -1.07
N ASN A 217 -12.19 11.20 -0.39
CA ASN A 217 -13.38 11.76 0.28
C ASN A 217 -14.54 12.00 -0.70
N GLU A 218 -14.25 12.45 -1.92
CA GLU A 218 -15.26 12.74 -2.94
C GLU A 218 -15.76 11.47 -3.66
N HIS A 219 -14.88 10.53 -3.96
CA HIS A 219 -15.19 9.46 -4.93
C HIS A 219 -15.29 8.05 -4.36
N LEU A 220 -14.79 7.77 -3.16
CA LEU A 220 -14.74 6.40 -2.62
C LEU A 220 -16.13 5.76 -2.52
N VAL A 221 -17.10 6.46 -1.94
CA VAL A 221 -18.48 5.94 -1.80
C VAL A 221 -19.11 5.64 -3.16
N ALA A 222 -18.91 6.53 -4.13
CA ALA A 222 -19.40 6.32 -5.49
C ALA A 222 -18.72 5.11 -6.16
N ALA A 223 -17.39 4.99 -6.05
CA ALA A 223 -16.64 3.86 -6.60
C ALA A 223 -17.11 2.50 -6.06
N VAL A 224 -17.60 2.46 -4.82
CA VAL A 224 -18.12 1.24 -4.17
C VAL A 224 -19.58 0.98 -4.53
N GLN A 225 -20.45 1.99 -4.41
CA GLN A 225 -21.90 1.78 -4.51
C GLN A 225 -22.43 1.88 -5.93
N ARG A 226 -21.89 2.80 -6.73
CA ARG A 226 -22.34 3.16 -8.09
C ARG A 226 -21.13 3.57 -8.94
N PRO A 227 -20.23 2.62 -9.26
CA PRO A 227 -18.96 2.93 -9.90
C PRO A 227 -19.16 3.62 -11.26
N THR A 228 -18.48 4.74 -11.44
CA THR A 228 -18.36 5.44 -12.73
C THR A 228 -16.89 5.45 -13.17
N PRO A 229 -16.59 5.65 -14.46
CA PRO A 229 -15.22 5.86 -14.93
C PRO A 229 -14.48 6.93 -14.13
N ALA A 230 -15.13 8.08 -13.88
CA ALA A 230 -14.56 9.17 -13.09
C ALA A 230 -14.23 8.74 -11.65
N ALA A 231 -15.12 8.00 -10.98
CA ALA A 231 -14.86 7.52 -9.62
C ALA A 231 -13.71 6.48 -9.58
N ARG A 232 -13.62 5.59 -10.58
CA ARG A 232 -12.52 4.62 -10.69
C ARG A 232 -11.18 5.32 -10.95
N GLN A 233 -11.16 6.28 -11.86
CA GLN A 233 -9.97 7.07 -12.18
C GLN A 233 -9.49 7.89 -10.96
N ALA A 234 -10.41 8.59 -10.30
CA ALA A 234 -10.08 9.38 -9.11
C ALA A 234 -9.56 8.52 -7.96
N MET A 235 -10.12 7.33 -7.73
CA MET A 235 -9.61 6.41 -6.71
C MET A 235 -8.24 5.82 -7.07
N LEU A 236 -7.98 5.52 -8.35
CA LEU A 236 -6.66 5.06 -8.79
C LEU A 236 -5.60 6.16 -8.59
N GLU A 237 -5.93 7.40 -8.93
CA GLU A 237 -5.08 8.56 -8.68
C GLU A 237 -4.87 8.80 -7.18
N ALA A 238 -5.92 8.70 -6.37
CA ALA A 238 -5.82 8.81 -4.92
C ALA A 238 -4.87 7.75 -4.35
N SER A 239 -4.95 6.50 -4.82
CA SER A 239 -4.05 5.43 -4.41
C SER A 239 -2.60 5.66 -4.83
N ASP A 240 -2.34 6.18 -6.04
CA ASP A 240 -0.98 6.53 -6.48
C ASP A 240 -0.38 7.63 -5.59
N LEU A 241 -1.13 8.71 -5.37
CA LEU A 241 -0.68 9.85 -4.58
C LEU A 241 -0.49 9.48 -3.11
N ALA A 242 -1.40 8.71 -2.52
CA ALA A 242 -1.24 8.17 -1.17
C ALA A 242 0.01 7.28 -1.08
N GLY A 243 0.21 6.39 -2.07
CA GLY A 243 1.40 5.55 -2.21
C GLY A 243 2.70 6.34 -2.25
N ARG A 244 2.77 7.41 -3.07
CA ARG A 244 3.91 8.33 -3.13
C ARG A 244 4.15 9.05 -1.80
N ALA A 245 3.08 9.44 -1.10
CA ALA A 245 3.19 10.09 0.19
C ALA A 245 3.78 9.14 1.23
N ILE A 246 3.22 7.93 1.38
CA ILE A 246 3.73 6.94 2.36
C ILE A 246 5.10 6.38 1.98
N ASN A 247 5.48 6.42 0.70
CA ASN A 247 6.84 6.14 0.25
C ASN A 247 7.87 7.07 0.92
N VAL A 248 7.47 8.29 1.31
CA VAL A 248 8.30 9.24 2.06
C VAL A 248 8.06 9.10 3.56
N THR A 249 6.79 9.15 3.98
CA THR A 249 6.44 9.36 5.38
C THR A 249 6.36 8.09 6.22
N ARG A 250 6.31 6.93 5.55
CA ARG A 250 5.77 5.67 6.10
C ARG A 250 4.33 5.87 6.60
N THR A 251 3.76 4.83 7.20
CA THR A 251 2.47 4.91 7.90
C THR A 251 2.70 4.99 9.42
N THR A 252 1.62 5.20 10.16
CA THR A 252 1.65 5.48 11.61
C THR A 252 0.90 4.40 12.41
N ALA A 253 0.36 4.77 13.57
CA ALA A 253 -0.22 3.84 14.53
C ALA A 253 -1.47 3.06 14.03
N PRO A 254 -2.44 3.66 13.28
CA PRO A 254 -3.57 2.90 12.74
C PRO A 254 -3.13 1.70 11.89
N HIS A 255 -2.17 1.88 10.98
CA HIS A 255 -1.60 0.77 10.20
C HIS A 255 -0.84 -0.26 11.06
N ALA A 256 -0.17 0.18 12.12
CA ALA A 256 0.57 -0.74 12.98
C ALA A 256 -0.37 -1.66 13.77
N LEU A 257 -1.51 -1.14 14.23
CA LEU A 257 -2.55 -1.88 14.96
C LEU A 257 -3.37 -2.81 14.06
N SER A 258 -3.61 -2.40 12.81
CA SER A 258 -4.46 -3.16 11.88
C SER A 258 -3.88 -4.52 11.47
N TYR A 259 -2.56 -4.72 11.58
CA TYR A 259 -1.94 -5.99 11.19
C TYR A 259 -2.40 -7.18 12.00
N ALA A 260 -2.65 -7.01 13.30
CA ALA A 260 -3.19 -8.09 14.13
C ALA A 260 -4.62 -8.45 13.69
N LEU A 261 -5.45 -7.45 13.38
CA LEU A 261 -6.81 -7.66 12.85
C LEU A 261 -6.79 -8.42 11.52
N THR A 262 -5.84 -8.10 10.62
CA THR A 262 -5.72 -8.82 9.35
C THR A 262 -5.16 -10.23 9.51
N SER A 263 -4.06 -10.39 10.25
CA SER A 263 -3.34 -11.68 10.34
C SER A 263 -4.03 -12.72 11.23
N ASP A 264 -4.67 -12.30 12.31
CA ASP A 264 -5.30 -13.22 13.26
C ASP A 264 -6.79 -13.43 13.02
N TYR A 265 -7.48 -12.40 12.50
CA TYR A 265 -8.95 -12.38 12.36
C TYR A 265 -9.42 -12.33 10.92
N GLY A 266 -8.51 -12.26 9.94
CA GLY A 266 -8.85 -12.26 8.52
C GLY A 266 -9.58 -11.00 8.04
N ILE A 267 -9.55 -9.91 8.83
CA ILE A 267 -10.20 -8.66 8.46
C ILE A 267 -9.42 -8.02 7.29
N PRO A 268 -10.09 -7.70 6.15
CA PRO A 268 -9.42 -7.06 5.02
C PRO A 268 -8.68 -5.79 5.43
N HIS A 269 -7.45 -5.62 4.94
CA HIS A 269 -6.49 -4.66 5.49
C HIS A 269 -7.03 -3.23 5.63
N GLY A 270 -7.64 -2.66 4.58
CA GLY A 270 -8.15 -1.31 4.67
C GLY A 270 -9.33 -1.15 5.63
N PHE A 271 -10.17 -2.17 5.83
CA PHE A 271 -11.17 -2.15 6.90
C PHE A 271 -10.52 -2.18 8.28
N ALA A 272 -9.48 -2.99 8.44
CA ALA A 272 -8.73 -3.09 9.70
C ALA A 272 -8.02 -1.78 10.05
N VAL A 273 -7.48 -1.02 9.08
CA VAL A 273 -6.87 0.29 9.33
C VAL A 273 -7.94 1.33 9.64
N ALA A 274 -9.01 1.36 8.84
CA ALA A 274 -10.04 2.39 8.93
C ALA A 274 -10.76 2.43 10.28
N VAL A 275 -10.92 1.28 10.95
CA VAL A 275 -11.58 1.19 12.26
C VAL A 275 -10.93 2.08 13.34
N PHE A 276 -9.64 2.39 13.19
CA PHE A 276 -8.88 3.20 14.13
C PHE A 276 -8.85 4.68 13.76
N LEU A 277 -9.04 5.01 12.47
CA LEU A 277 -8.68 6.32 11.94
C LEU A 277 -9.46 7.50 12.56
N PRO A 278 -10.80 7.44 12.75
CA PRO A 278 -11.53 8.54 13.37
C PRO A 278 -11.07 8.84 14.80
N LYS A 279 -10.80 7.79 15.59
CA LYS A 279 -10.31 7.93 16.98
C LYS A 279 -8.89 8.49 17.02
N PHE A 280 -8.02 8.04 16.11
CA PHE A 280 -6.67 8.59 16.01
C PHE A 280 -6.65 10.05 15.55
N LEU A 281 -7.62 10.50 14.75
CA LEU A 281 -7.74 11.91 14.39
C LEU A 281 -8.02 12.77 15.62
N ILE A 282 -8.95 12.34 16.48
CA ILE A 282 -9.25 13.02 17.75
C ILE A 282 -8.05 12.96 18.68
N PHE A 283 -7.49 11.77 18.89
CA PHE A 283 -6.31 11.56 19.73
C PHE A 283 -5.13 12.46 19.30
N ASN A 284 -4.80 12.51 18.02
CA ASN A 284 -3.69 13.35 17.53
C ASN A 284 -4.00 14.86 17.62
N ALA A 285 -5.27 15.27 17.60
CA ALA A 285 -5.66 16.68 17.76
C ALA A 285 -5.48 17.20 19.20
N GLU A 286 -5.53 16.30 20.19
CA GLU A 286 -5.36 16.59 21.62
C GLU A 286 -3.89 16.55 22.08
N VAL A 287 -2.94 16.55 21.15
CA VAL A 287 -1.51 16.53 21.47
C VAL A 287 -1.11 17.71 22.38
N THR A 288 -0.25 17.40 23.34
CA THR A 288 0.34 18.31 24.32
C THR A 288 1.85 18.37 24.12
N ASP A 289 2.54 19.30 24.79
CA ASP A 289 4.00 19.35 24.70
C ASP A 289 4.68 18.10 25.30
N ASP A 290 4.04 17.44 26.27
CA ASP A 290 4.59 16.25 26.94
C ASP A 290 4.56 15.00 26.04
N ASP A 291 3.51 14.83 25.25
CA ASP A 291 3.30 13.65 24.40
C ASP A 291 3.53 13.90 22.90
N CYS A 292 3.93 15.11 22.51
CA CYS A 292 4.30 15.41 21.12
C CYS A 292 5.57 14.66 20.69
N ALA A 293 5.47 13.93 19.58
CA ALA A 293 6.60 13.29 18.90
C ALA A 293 6.98 14.00 17.59
N HIS A 294 6.16 14.95 17.13
CA HIS A 294 6.36 15.62 15.84
C HIS A 294 7.49 16.65 15.92
N PRO A 295 8.47 16.67 14.99
CA PRO A 295 9.64 17.53 15.06
C PRO A 295 9.32 19.04 14.98
N ALA A 296 8.18 19.41 14.37
CA ALA A 296 7.68 20.78 14.37
C ALA A 296 6.83 21.16 15.60
N GLY A 297 6.85 20.34 16.66
CA GLY A 297 6.09 20.55 17.91
C GLY A 297 4.57 20.48 17.73
N VAL A 298 3.84 20.80 18.80
CA VAL A 298 2.36 20.82 18.84
C VAL A 298 1.77 21.70 17.73
N GLY A 299 2.41 22.84 17.44
CA GLY A 299 1.99 23.72 16.35
C GLY A 299 2.04 23.06 14.96
N GLY A 300 3.02 22.18 14.73
CA GLY A 300 3.11 21.37 13.51
C GLY A 300 1.96 20.37 13.39
N VAL A 301 1.67 19.64 14.47
CA VAL A 301 0.56 18.69 14.51
C VAL A 301 -0.77 19.39 14.29
N ARG A 302 -1.03 20.53 14.94
CA ARG A 302 -2.25 21.32 14.74
C ARG A 302 -2.46 21.74 13.29
N LYS A 303 -1.38 22.11 12.58
CA LYS A 303 -1.44 22.42 11.14
C LYS A 303 -1.79 21.20 10.30
N ALA A 304 -1.19 20.05 10.59
CA ALA A 304 -1.50 18.80 9.89
C ALA A 304 -2.97 18.37 10.11
N ILE A 305 -3.46 18.46 11.34
CA ILE A 305 -4.87 18.18 11.68
C ILE A 305 -5.80 19.15 10.96
N ALA A 306 -5.50 20.45 10.95
CA ALA A 306 -6.29 21.44 10.22
C ALA A 306 -6.35 21.14 8.71
N GLU A 307 -5.25 20.67 8.12
CA GLU A 307 -5.20 20.27 6.71
C GLU A 307 -6.06 19.03 6.43
N ILE A 308 -6.06 18.03 7.33
CA ILE A 308 -6.95 16.85 7.24
C ILE A 308 -8.42 17.28 7.32
N VAL A 309 -8.79 18.10 8.31
CA VAL A 309 -10.14 18.65 8.50
C VAL A 309 -10.60 19.36 7.22
N ARG A 310 -9.76 20.21 6.64
CA ARG A 310 -10.03 20.91 5.38
C ARG A 310 -10.23 19.96 4.20
N CYS A 311 -9.38 18.94 4.05
CA CYS A 311 -9.50 17.97 2.94
C CYS A 311 -10.76 17.10 3.05
N LEU A 312 -11.25 16.87 4.26
CA LEU A 312 -12.51 16.17 4.51
C LEU A 312 -13.74 17.07 4.31
N GLY A 313 -13.56 18.38 4.10
CA GLY A 313 -14.66 19.34 3.94
C GLY A 313 -15.38 19.65 5.26
N ALA A 314 -14.70 19.45 6.39
CA ALA A 314 -15.22 19.71 7.72
C ALA A 314 -14.68 21.04 8.29
N ASN A 315 -15.33 21.58 9.32
CA ASN A 315 -14.90 22.79 10.03
C ASN A 315 -14.24 22.47 11.38
N THR A 316 -14.55 21.31 11.97
CA THR A 316 -14.03 20.89 13.27
C THR A 316 -13.42 19.49 13.20
N VAL A 317 -12.60 19.14 14.19
CA VAL A 317 -12.04 17.79 14.32
C VAL A 317 -13.14 16.75 14.52
N ALA A 318 -14.20 17.10 15.27
CA ALA A 318 -15.35 16.22 15.49
C ALA A 318 -16.10 15.95 14.18
N GLU A 319 -16.41 16.98 13.40
CA GLU A 319 -17.04 16.85 12.07
C GLU A 319 -16.17 16.03 11.11
N ALA A 320 -14.85 16.21 11.15
CA ALA A 320 -13.92 15.43 10.33
C ALA A 320 -13.90 13.95 10.73
N ALA A 321 -13.94 13.65 12.03
CA ALA A 321 -14.03 12.28 12.53
C ALA A 321 -15.38 11.62 12.17
N GLU A 322 -16.48 12.35 12.27
CA GLU A 322 -17.81 11.91 11.82
C GLU A 322 -17.83 11.67 10.30
N ARG A 323 -17.22 12.55 9.51
CA ARG A 323 -17.09 12.37 8.06
C ARG A 323 -16.32 11.09 7.71
N LEU A 324 -15.23 10.79 8.41
CA LEU A 324 -14.51 9.52 8.25
C LEU A 324 -15.40 8.33 8.60
N HIS A 325 -16.12 8.41 9.72
CA HIS A 325 -17.07 7.38 10.16
C HIS A 325 -18.14 7.10 9.09
N ASP A 326 -18.76 8.15 8.55
CA ASP A 326 -19.78 8.05 7.50
C ASP A 326 -19.27 7.39 6.23
N ILE A 327 -18.05 7.75 5.78
CA ILE A 327 -17.43 7.13 4.60
C ILE A 327 -17.22 5.64 4.87
N ILE A 328 -16.65 5.28 6.03
CA ILE A 328 -16.38 3.89 6.42
C ILE A 328 -17.68 3.09 6.43
N GLN A 329 -18.73 3.60 7.07
CA GLN A 329 -20.02 2.94 7.14
C GLN A 329 -20.68 2.81 5.76
N ALA A 330 -20.65 3.87 4.94
CA ALA A 330 -21.27 3.88 3.61
C ALA A 330 -20.68 2.83 2.66
N VAL A 331 -19.39 2.51 2.80
CA VAL A 331 -18.74 1.46 2.01
C VAL A 331 -18.82 0.06 2.63
N GLY A 332 -19.45 -0.07 3.80
CA GLY A 332 -19.63 -1.34 4.51
C GLY A 332 -18.42 -1.75 5.36
N GLY A 333 -17.57 -0.80 5.77
CA GLY A 333 -16.48 -1.04 6.70
C GLY A 333 -16.93 -1.07 8.16
N TYR A 334 -16.00 -1.43 9.05
CA TYR A 334 -16.20 -1.47 10.50
C TYR A 334 -15.91 -0.10 11.11
N THR A 335 -16.83 0.41 11.91
CA THR A 335 -16.73 1.74 12.53
C THR A 335 -16.14 1.70 13.95
N ASP A 336 -16.10 0.51 14.56
CA ASP A 336 -15.42 0.25 15.82
C ASP A 336 -15.03 -1.24 15.95
N LEU A 337 -14.24 -1.55 16.98
CA LEU A 337 -13.78 -2.91 17.26
C LEU A 337 -14.92 -3.87 17.63
N GLN A 338 -16.05 -3.39 18.16
CA GLN A 338 -17.20 -4.25 18.50
C GLN A 338 -17.97 -4.66 17.24
N SER A 339 -17.98 -3.80 16.23
CA SER A 339 -18.63 -4.04 14.93
C SER A 339 -17.87 -5.08 14.08
N CYS A 340 -16.58 -5.28 14.34
CA CYS A 340 -15.83 -6.41 13.81
C CYS A 340 -16.42 -7.69 14.42
N SER A 341 -17.15 -8.49 13.63
CA SER A 341 -17.98 -9.63 14.07
C SER A 341 -17.20 -10.86 14.59
N VAL A 342 -16.04 -10.64 15.17
CA VAL A 342 -15.08 -11.63 15.65
C VAL A 342 -14.76 -11.23 17.09
N GLY A 343 -14.65 -12.19 18.02
CA GLY A 343 -14.26 -11.92 19.41
C GLY A 343 -12.89 -11.25 19.48
N LEU A 344 -12.88 -9.93 19.31
CA LEU A 344 -11.68 -9.15 19.09
C LEU A 344 -10.85 -9.11 20.36
N PRO A 345 -9.51 -9.06 20.22
CA PRO A 345 -8.63 -9.03 21.37
C PRO A 345 -8.75 -7.66 22.04
N SER A 346 -8.36 -7.56 23.32
CA SER A 346 -8.28 -6.26 23.97
C SER A 346 -7.32 -5.34 23.21
N ILE A 347 -7.53 -4.02 23.32
CA ILE A 347 -6.61 -3.02 22.75
C ILE A 347 -5.16 -3.30 23.18
N ASP A 348 -4.94 -3.73 24.43
CA ASP A 348 -3.60 -4.07 24.93
C ASP A 348 -2.96 -5.24 24.15
N ALA A 349 -3.75 -6.23 23.76
CA ALA A 349 -3.27 -7.35 22.97
C ALA A 349 -2.93 -6.91 21.53
N LEU A 350 -3.68 -5.95 20.97
CA LEU A 350 -3.33 -5.32 19.69
C LEU A 350 -2.04 -4.50 19.81
N LEU A 351 -1.90 -3.70 20.86
CA LEU A 351 -0.71 -2.86 21.12
C LEU A 351 0.55 -3.71 21.29
N ARG A 352 0.48 -4.86 21.99
CA ARG A 352 1.61 -5.79 22.12
C ARG A 352 2.06 -6.41 20.78
N ARG A 353 1.17 -6.44 19.79
CA ARG A 353 1.46 -6.95 18.44
C ARG A 353 1.75 -5.85 17.43
N ALA A 354 1.56 -4.59 17.81
CA ALA A 354 1.78 -3.46 16.93
C ALA A 354 3.25 -3.36 16.53
N ASN A 355 3.51 -3.04 15.26
CA ASN A 355 4.86 -2.85 14.78
C ASN A 355 5.45 -1.55 15.38
N PRO A 356 6.49 -1.62 16.25
CA PRO A 356 7.01 -0.44 16.94
C PRO A 356 7.61 0.60 15.97
N ASP A 357 8.22 0.15 14.87
CA ASP A 357 8.83 1.04 13.86
C ASP A 357 7.80 1.90 13.12
N ARG A 358 6.54 1.45 13.05
CA ARG A 358 5.43 2.23 12.48
C ARG A 358 4.75 3.10 13.53
N MET A 359 4.60 2.58 14.75
CA MET A 359 4.02 3.33 15.88
C MET A 359 4.77 4.64 16.15
N GLN A 360 6.10 4.62 16.08
CA GLN A 360 6.94 5.82 16.31
C GLN A 360 6.74 6.94 15.28
N ASN A 361 6.12 6.66 14.12
CA ASN A 361 5.87 7.69 13.11
C ASN A 361 4.62 8.54 13.41
N ASN A 362 3.83 8.18 14.44
CA ASN A 362 2.64 8.92 14.84
C ASN A 362 3.03 10.25 15.52
N PRO A 363 2.35 11.37 15.24
CA PRO A 363 2.72 12.70 15.76
C PRO A 363 2.55 12.86 17.28
N ARG A 364 1.68 12.06 17.88
CA ARG A 364 1.46 11.97 19.32
C ARG A 364 1.92 10.60 19.81
N ARG A 365 2.70 10.53 20.88
CA ARG A 365 3.19 9.26 21.43
C ARG A 365 2.02 8.39 21.85
N VAL A 366 1.95 7.17 21.34
CA VAL A 366 0.96 6.18 21.76
C VAL A 366 1.57 5.34 22.89
N THR A 367 0.96 5.39 24.06
CA THR A 367 1.41 4.62 25.24
C THR A 367 0.32 3.66 25.68
N THR A 368 0.71 2.53 26.27
CA THR A 368 -0.21 1.49 26.77
C THR A 368 -0.87 1.86 28.11
N ALA A 369 -0.56 3.01 28.70
CA ALA A 369 -1.07 3.42 30.00
C ALA A 369 -1.44 4.90 30.00
N GLY A 370 -2.73 5.20 30.05
CA GLY A 370 -3.18 6.50 30.52
C GLY A 370 -2.95 6.60 32.03
N GLU A 371 -2.67 7.81 32.52
CA GLU A 371 -2.88 8.13 33.94
C GLU A 371 -4.29 7.66 34.31
N ASN A 372 -4.40 6.72 35.28
CA ASN A 372 -5.60 5.97 35.70
C ASN A 372 -5.78 4.54 35.15
N GLY A 373 -4.82 3.99 34.39
CA GLY A 373 -4.83 2.56 34.04
C GLY A 373 -5.90 2.15 33.02
N ALA A 374 -6.55 3.11 32.36
CA ALA A 374 -7.29 2.87 31.12
C ALA A 374 -6.35 3.08 29.92
N PRO A 375 -6.41 2.24 28.88
CA PRO A 375 -5.75 2.54 27.62
C PRO A 375 -6.37 3.83 27.02
N GLN A 376 -5.54 4.77 26.59
CA GLN A 376 -5.97 6.01 25.90
C GLN A 376 -6.53 5.71 24.51
#